data_AF-A0A6S7LSA3-F1
#
_entry.id   AF-A0A6S7LSA3-F1
#
_cell.length_a   1.000
_cell.length_b   1.000
_cell.length_c   1.000
_cell.angle_alpha   90.00
_cell.angle_beta   90.00
_cell.angle_gamma   90.00
#
_symmetry.space_group_name_H-M   'P 1'
#
loop_
_entity.id
_entity.type
_entity.pdbx_description
1 polymer ?
#
loop_
_entity_poly.entity_id
_entity_poly.type
_entity_poly.pdbx_seq_one_letter_code
_entity_poly.pdbx_strand_id
1 'polypeptide(L)'
;ANKMLGVLKRTCTQLTDIKARRTLYLTHVKSQLCYASEVWSPVNNIQLSKRIERVQRRATRWIMISRRGELSYKERLLALDLLPLTFDREVKDLVYLGLVM
;
A
#
# COMPACT_ATOMS: atom_id res chain seq x y z
N ALA A 1 -1.56 9.28 -4.57
CA ALA A 1 -1.86 7.83 -4.45
C ALA A 1 -2.91 7.27 -5.43
N ASN A 2 -4.21 7.57 -5.32
CA ASN A 2 -5.22 6.94 -6.21
C ASN A 2 -5.03 7.27 -7.70
N LYS A 3 -4.59 8.50 -8.01
CA LYS A 3 -4.24 8.91 -9.38
C LYS A 3 -3.11 8.05 -9.96
N MET A 4 -2.03 7.87 -9.19
CA MET A 4 -0.86 7.05 -9.58
C MET A 4 -1.25 5.58 -9.80
N LEU A 5 -2.04 4.99 -8.91
CA LEU A 5 -2.57 3.64 -9.12
C LEU A 5 -3.44 3.54 -10.39
N GLY A 6 -4.19 4.60 -10.70
CA GLY A 6 -4.96 4.70 -11.94
C GLY A 6 -4.08 4.78 -13.20
N VAL A 7 -2.97 5.50 -13.14
CA VAL A 7 -1.97 5.54 -14.22
C VAL A 7 -1.39 4.15 -14.45
N LEU A 8 -0.86 3.51 -13.40
CA LEU A 8 -0.28 2.17 -13.49
C LEU A 8 -1.25 1.14 -14.09
N LYS A 9 -2.54 1.23 -13.74
CA LYS A 9 -3.58 0.37 -14.30
C LYS A 9 -3.80 0.53 -15.80
N ARG A 10 -3.59 1.74 -16.33
CA ARG A 10 -3.79 2.05 -17.76
C ARG A 10 -2.54 1.85 -18.58
N THR A 11 -1.35 2.13 -18.02
CA THR A 11 -0.07 1.94 -18.71
C THR A 11 0.39 0.49 -18.69
N CYS A 12 0.17 -0.22 -17.59
CA CYS A 12 0.64 -1.60 -17.40
C CYS A 12 -0.50 -2.62 -17.54
N THR A 13 -1.31 -2.49 -18.59
CA THR A 13 -2.44 -3.39 -18.87
C THR A 13 -1.98 -4.78 -19.27
N GLN A 14 -0.93 -4.88 -20.09
CA GLN A 14 -0.38 -6.14 -20.62
C GLN A 14 0.57 -6.84 -19.64
N LEU A 15 1.02 -6.15 -18.59
CA LEU A 15 1.95 -6.72 -17.61
C LEU A 15 1.22 -7.76 -16.77
N THR A 16 1.38 -9.06 -17.03
CA THR A 16 0.68 -10.13 -16.27
C THR A 16 1.45 -10.59 -15.03
N ASP A 17 2.76 -10.30 -14.96
CA ASP A 17 3.60 -10.74 -13.85
C ASP A 17 3.23 -10.03 -12.54
N ILE A 18 2.91 -10.85 -11.54
CA ILE A 18 2.54 -10.43 -10.18
C ILE A 18 3.73 -9.74 -9.51
N LYS A 19 4.96 -10.23 -9.72
CA LYS A 19 6.16 -9.65 -9.09
C LYS A 19 6.44 -8.26 -9.64
N ALA A 20 6.41 -8.07 -10.96
CA ALA A 20 6.56 -6.76 -11.57
C ALA A 20 5.48 -5.76 -11.11
N ARG A 21 4.20 -6.17 -11.03
CA ARG A 21 3.13 -5.32 -10.50
C ARG A 21 3.33 -4.96 -9.03
N ARG A 22 3.80 -5.91 -8.21
CA ARG A 22 4.16 -5.67 -6.80
C ARG A 22 5.27 -4.63 -6.71
N THR A 23 6.33 -4.76 -7.49
CA THR A 23 7.44 -3.80 -7.53
C THR A 23 6.94 -2.41 -7.88
N LEU A 24 6.16 -2.25 -8.95
CA LEU A 24 5.59 -0.96 -9.35
C LEU A 24 4.71 -0.32 -8.27
N TYR A 25 3.93 -1.14 -7.56
CA TYR A 25 3.14 -0.66 -6.43
C TYR A 25 4.03 -0.15 -5.29
N LEU A 26 5.07 -0.90 -4.93
CA LEU A 26 6.00 -0.53 -3.86
C LEU A 26 6.75 0.77 -4.19
N THR A 27 7.29 0.88 -5.42
CA THR A 27 8.13 1.99 -5.84
C THR A 27 7.38 3.29 -6.07
N HIS A 28 6.15 3.25 -6.57
CA HIS A 28 5.40 4.46 -6.92
C HIS A 28 4.25 4.79 -5.97
N VAL A 29 3.47 3.79 -5.55
CA VAL A 29 2.24 4.05 -4.78
C VAL A 29 2.53 4.02 -3.28
N LYS A 30 3.21 2.98 -2.80
CA LYS A 30 3.54 2.84 -1.37
C LYS A 30 4.55 3.90 -0.93
N SER A 31 5.59 4.15 -1.71
CA SER A 31 6.56 5.23 -1.46
C SER A 31 5.88 6.58 -1.23
N GLN A 32 4.98 7.00 -2.14
CA GLN A 32 4.22 8.24 -2.00
C GLN A 32 3.27 8.25 -0.80
N LEU A 33 2.71 7.09 -0.44
CA LEU A 33 1.82 6.97 0.71
C LEU A 33 2.59 7.01 2.03
N CYS A 34 3.81 6.49 2.09
CA CYS A 34 4.62 6.49 3.29
C CYS A 34 5.52 7.74 3.40
N TYR A 35 5.65 8.52 2.32
CA TYR A 35 6.48 9.71 2.33
C TYR A 35 6.04 10.68 3.43
N ALA A 36 6.99 11.04 4.29
CA ALA A 36 6.85 11.98 5.38
C ALA A 36 5.66 11.67 6.33
N SER A 37 5.28 10.39 6.48
CA SER A 37 4.21 10.02 7.41
C SER A 37 4.55 10.37 8.86
N GLU A 38 5.82 10.24 9.25
CA GLU A 38 6.34 10.51 10.59
C GLU A 38 6.18 11.97 11.01
N VAL A 39 6.30 12.90 10.04
CA VAL A 39 6.26 14.35 10.29
C VAL A 39 4.83 14.92 10.16
N TRP A 40 4.05 14.41 9.20
CA TRP A 40 2.77 15.01 8.80
C TRP A 40 1.53 14.25 9.25
N SER A 41 1.67 13.04 9.80
CA SER A 41 0.52 12.25 10.23
C SER A 41 0.24 12.45 11.72
N PRO A 42 -0.88 13.06 12.12
CA PRO A 42 -1.32 12.92 13.50
C PRO A 42 -1.58 11.44 13.79
N VAL A 43 -0.89 10.92 14.81
CA VAL A 43 -0.77 9.49 15.18
C VAL A 43 -2.12 8.77 15.23
N ASN A 44 -3.23 9.48 15.49
CA ASN A 44 -4.55 8.88 15.73
C ASN A 44 -5.63 9.20 14.69
N ASN A 45 -5.29 9.59 13.45
CA ASN A 45 -6.33 9.87 12.45
C ASN A 45 -6.93 8.60 11.82
N ILE A 46 -7.97 8.05 12.46
CA ILE A 46 -8.72 6.86 12.02
C ILE A 46 -9.30 7.03 10.60
N GLN A 47 -9.67 8.24 10.19
CA GLN A 47 -10.21 8.47 8.86
C GLN A 47 -9.12 8.39 7.79
N LEU A 48 -7.95 8.94 8.08
CA LEU A 48 -6.78 8.87 7.23
C LEU A 48 -6.33 7.42 7.06
N SER A 49 -6.21 6.66 8.16
CA SER A 49 -5.84 5.24 8.13
C SER A 49 -6.80 4.41 7.26
N LYS A 50 -8.12 4.59 7.44
CA LYS A 50 -9.14 3.96 6.59
C LYS A 50 -9.00 4.33 5.12
N ARG A 51 -8.67 5.59 4.79
CA ARG A 51 -8.48 6.06 3.40
C ARG A 51 -7.26 5.42 2.74
N ILE A 52 -6.15 5.35 3.46
CA ILE A 52 -4.90 4.74 2.98
C ILE A 52 -5.09 3.24 2.75
N GLU A 53 -5.75 2.56 3.69
CA GLU A 53 -6.02 1.13 3.59
C GLU A 53 -6.91 0.78 2.40
N ARG A 54 -7.85 1.68 2.03
CA ARG A 54 -8.63 1.53 0.79
C ARG A 54 -7.77 1.60 -0.47
N VAL A 55 -6.61 2.27 -0.45
CA VAL A 55 -5.68 2.28 -1.58
C VAL A 55 -4.98 0.93 -1.69
N GLN A 56 -4.42 0.40 -0.59
CA GLN A 56 -3.78 -0.91 -0.58
C GLN A 56 -4.75 -2.04 -0.98
N ARG A 57 -5.99 -2.02 -0.49
CA ARG A 57 -7.04 -2.97 -0.91
C ARG A 57 -7.33 -2.95 -2.41
N ARG A 58 -7.22 -1.77 -3.05
CA ARG A 58 -7.42 -1.61 -4.50
C ARG A 58 -6.18 -2.00 -5.30
N ALA A 59 -4.99 -1.75 -4.75
CA ALA A 59 -3.73 -2.11 -5.36
C ALA A 59 -3.50 -3.63 -5.34
N THR A 60 -3.65 -4.28 -4.18
CA THR A 60 -3.50 -5.73 -4.03
C THR A 60 -4.43 -6.54 -4.95
N ARG A 61 -5.68 -6.08 -5.14
CA ARG A 61 -6.59 -6.65 -6.15
C ARG A 61 -6.05 -6.56 -7.58
N TRP A 62 -5.44 -5.42 -7.91
CA TRP A 62 -4.87 -5.21 -9.23
C TRP A 62 -3.60 -6.05 -9.44
N ILE A 63 -2.74 -6.14 -8.41
CA ILE A 63 -1.51 -6.93 -8.47
C ILE A 63 -1.84 -8.42 -8.71
N MET A 64 -2.80 -8.98 -7.98
CA MET A 64 -3.16 -10.40 -8.08
C MET A 64 -4.16 -10.73 -9.19
N ILE A 65 -4.66 -9.73 -9.93
CA ILE A 65 -5.72 -9.91 -10.95
C ILE A 65 -7.00 -10.57 -10.35
N SER A 66 -7.16 -10.53 -9.03
CA SER A 66 -8.27 -11.21 -8.34
C SER A 66 -9.59 -10.49 -8.57
N ARG A 67 -10.66 -11.23 -8.86
CA ARG A 67 -12.02 -10.70 -8.89
C ARG A 67 -12.52 -10.40 -7.48
N ARG A 68 -13.63 -9.64 -7.39
CA ARG A 68 -14.27 -9.40 -6.09
C ARG A 68 -14.82 -10.72 -5.55
N GLY A 69 -14.41 -11.08 -4.33
CA GLY A 69 -14.93 -12.25 -3.60
C GLY A 69 -14.04 -13.49 -3.67
N GLU A 70 -13.04 -13.54 -4.57
CA GLU A 70 -12.16 -14.71 -4.69
C GLU A 70 -11.18 -14.84 -3.50
N LEU A 71 -10.57 -13.73 -3.10
CA LEU A 71 -9.59 -13.71 -2.01
C LEU A 71 -9.91 -12.61 -1.00
N SER A 72 -9.91 -12.97 0.28
CA SER A 72 -10.01 -12.02 1.37
C SER A 72 -8.84 -11.05 1.34
N TYR A 73 -8.99 -9.91 2.03
CA TYR A 73 -7.90 -8.94 2.08
C TYR A 73 -6.65 -9.50 2.76
N LYS A 74 -6.83 -10.28 3.83
CA LYS A 74 -5.74 -10.88 4.60
C LYS A 74 -4.95 -11.89 3.77
N GLU A 75 -5.62 -12.76 3.01
CA GLU A 75 -4.97 -13.71 2.11
C GLU A 75 -4.15 -13.01 1.04
N ARG A 76 -4.68 -11.92 0.45
CA ARG A 76 -3.95 -11.14 -0.54
C ARG A 76 -2.71 -10.46 0.03
N LEU A 77 -2.75 -10.05 1.29
CA LEU A 77 -1.58 -9.50 1.98
C LEU A 77 -0.51 -10.56 2.22
N LEU A 78 -0.91 -11.75 2.68
CA LEU A 78 0.00 -12.88 2.89
C LEU A 78 0.64 -13.34 1.58
N ALA A 79 -0.15 -13.47 0.50
CA ALA A 79 0.34 -13.90 -0.80
C ALA A 79 1.32 -12.88 -1.44
N LEU A 80 1.17 -11.59 -1.12
CA LEU A 80 2.04 -10.53 -1.61
C LEU A 80 3.15 -10.17 -0.64
N ASP A 81 3.23 -10.83 0.52
CA ASP A 81 4.18 -10.51 1.58
C ASP A 81 4.16 -8.99 1.89
N LEU A 82 2.97 -8.50 2.28
CA LEU A 82 2.71 -7.10 2.59
C LEU A 82 2.04 -6.96 3.95
N LEU A 83 2.57 -6.06 4.79
CA LEU A 83 1.89 -5.59 6.00
C LEU A 83 0.76 -4.62 5.64
N PRO A 84 -0.32 -4.54 6.44
CA PRO A 84 -1.27 -3.45 6.34
C PRO A 84 -0.54 -2.10 6.50
N LEU A 85 -0.93 -1.10 5.72
CA LEU A 85 -0.23 0.19 5.66
C LEU A 85 -0.25 0.95 6.98
N THR A 86 -1.24 0.69 7.84
CA THR A 86 -1.32 1.26 9.18
C THR A 86 -0.17 0.78 10.06
N PHE A 87 0.03 -0.54 10.14
CA PHE A 87 1.13 -1.14 10.90
C PHE A 87 2.49 -0.75 10.32
N ASP A 88 2.63 -0.70 8.99
CA ASP A 88 3.87 -0.27 8.34
C ASP A 88 4.28 1.16 8.72
N ARG A 89 3.30 2.04 8.99
CA ARG A 89 3.54 3.41 9.45
C ARG A 89 3.88 3.45 10.93
N GLU A 90 3.16 2.72 11.76
CA GLU A 90 3.46 2.61 13.19
C GLU A 90 4.89 2.12 13.42
N VAL A 91 5.33 1.10 12.68
CA VAL A 91 6.72 0.62 12.74
C VAL A 91 7.72 1.70 12.34
N LYS A 92 7.42 2.49 11.30
CA LYS A 92 8.28 3.59 10.86
C LYS A 92 8.35 4.71 11.88
N ASP A 93 7.20 5.09 12.46
CA ASP A 93 7.14 6.09 13.51
C ASP A 93 7.97 5.66 14.74
N LEU A 94 7.90 4.38 15.14
CA LEU A 94 8.74 3.83 16.21
C LEU A 94 10.23 3.86 15.87
N VAL A 95 10.59 3.50 14.62
CA VAL A 95 11.99 3.53 14.15
C VAL A 95 12.53 4.96 14.12
N TYR A 96 11.73 5.92 13.64
CA TYR A 96 12.10 7.33 13.62
C TYR A 96 12.33 7.86 15.04
N LEU A 97 11.44 7.56 15.98
CA LEU A 97 11.60 7.93 17.39
C LEU A 97 12.86 7.30 18.01
N GLY A 98 13.13 6.02 17.73
CA GLY A 98 14.31 5.32 18.24
C GLY A 98 15.64 5.72 17.61
N LEU A 99 15.63 6.37 16.44
CA LEU A 99 16.83 6.91 15.77
C LEU A 99 17.12 8.37 16.14
N VAL A 100 16.10 9.11 16.58
CA VAL A 100 16.19 10.55 16.91
C VAL A 100 16.39 10.78 18.41
N MET A 101 16.12 9.79 19.26
CA MET A 101 16.48 9.76 20.69
C MET A 101 17.83 9.07 20.91
#